data_AF-A0A3A8JAM5-F1
#
_entry.id   AF-A0A3A8JAM5-F1
#
_cell.length_a   1.000
_cell.length_b   1.000
_cell.length_c   1.000
_cell.angle_alpha   90.00
_cell.angle_beta   90.00
_cell.angle_gamma   90.00
#
_symmetry.space_group_name_H-M   'P 1'
#
loop_
_entity.id
_entity.type
_entity.pdbx_description
1 polymer ?
#
loop_
_entity_poly.entity_id
_entity_poly.type
_entity_poly.pdbx_seq_one_letter_code
_entity_poly.pdbx_strand_id
1 'polypeptide(L)'
;MPPRVLRSFIPHGEPDPDAKLSAGTLVAHGGLTLLPLASVWAATRVGGDTRLGATAAEAAAGTLLASIPGRFLFVHPSYPQGRWLELEVGAFGAAFVVTPPIAALGTWGMGEVAFGDSEHRGHAYLGALGGATVGMLLGIAAHEGLKHLAGTSERLDTLRRYLAFSLIGSGATVGYQWSRTPTQRH
;
A
#
# COMPACT_ATOMS: atom_id res chain seq x y z
N MET A 1 51.47 -1.78 -29.65
CA MET A 1 50.00 -1.61 -29.64
C MET A 1 49.68 -0.30 -28.94
N PRO A 2 48.84 0.59 -29.50
CA PRO A 2 48.45 1.79 -28.78
C PRO A 2 47.52 1.41 -27.61
N PRO A 3 47.54 2.15 -26.49
CA PRO A 3 46.69 1.87 -25.33
C PRO A 3 45.22 2.02 -25.73
N ARG A 4 44.45 0.95 -25.50
CA ARG A 4 43.01 0.92 -25.73
C ARG A 4 42.37 1.87 -24.71
N VAL A 5 41.88 3.03 -25.17
CA VAL A 5 41.08 3.95 -24.34
C VAL A 5 39.83 3.19 -23.91
N LEU A 6 39.82 2.73 -22.67
CA LEU A 6 38.62 2.21 -22.03
C LEU A 6 37.66 3.39 -21.91
N ARG A 7 36.54 3.35 -22.64
CA ARG A 7 35.43 4.28 -22.40
C ARG A 7 35.10 4.21 -20.91
N SER A 8 34.94 5.38 -20.28
CA SER A 8 34.47 5.45 -18.90
C SER A 8 33.21 4.58 -18.80
N PHE A 9 33.21 3.66 -17.83
CA PHE A 9 31.99 2.98 -17.44
C PHE A 9 31.00 4.08 -17.03
N ILE A 10 30.03 4.36 -17.90
CA ILE A 10 28.92 5.26 -17.57
C ILE A 10 28.07 4.43 -16.61
N PRO A 11 28.04 4.75 -15.29
CA PRO A 11 27.05 4.14 -14.42
C PRO A 11 25.71 4.48 -15.07
N HIS A 12 24.85 3.48 -15.28
CA HIS A 12 23.53 3.62 -15.91
C HIS A 12 23.00 5.04 -15.72
N GLY A 13 22.90 5.79 -16.82
CA GLY A 13 22.64 7.22 -16.80
C GLY A 13 21.52 7.51 -15.81
N GLU A 14 21.78 8.46 -14.92
CA GLU A 14 20.84 8.93 -13.92
C GLU A 14 19.47 9.08 -14.60
N PRO A 15 18.43 8.36 -14.14
CA PRO A 15 17.17 8.26 -14.89
C PRO A 15 16.62 9.66 -15.08
N ASP A 16 16.52 10.08 -16.34
CA ASP A 16 16.03 11.40 -16.73
C ASP A 16 14.62 11.60 -16.12
N PRO A 17 14.48 12.46 -15.10
CA PRO A 17 13.22 12.63 -14.38
C PRO A 17 12.16 13.31 -15.27
N ASP A 18 12.58 13.92 -16.38
CA ASP A 18 11.72 14.62 -17.34
C ASP A 18 11.40 13.77 -18.59
N ALA A 19 11.92 12.54 -18.67
CA ALA A 19 11.61 11.62 -19.75
C ALA A 19 10.11 11.28 -19.75
N LYS A 20 9.47 11.46 -20.91
CA LYS A 20 8.03 11.18 -21.07
C LYS A 20 7.76 9.70 -20.80
N LEU A 21 6.80 9.44 -19.89
CA LEU A 21 6.34 8.09 -19.59
C LEU A 21 5.73 7.43 -20.83
N SER A 22 5.97 6.12 -20.98
CA SER A 22 5.32 5.35 -22.03
C SER A 22 3.80 5.28 -21.80
N ALA A 23 3.02 5.11 -22.86
CA ALA A 23 1.57 4.94 -22.75
C ALA A 23 1.21 3.73 -21.85
N GLY A 24 1.95 2.63 -21.96
CA GLY A 24 1.77 1.45 -21.10
C GLY A 24 2.04 1.75 -19.62
N THR A 25 3.07 2.56 -19.34
CA THR A 25 3.40 3.02 -17.98
C THR A 25 2.29 3.91 -17.42
N LEU A 26 1.73 4.81 -18.22
CA LEU A 26 0.60 5.66 -17.81
C LEU A 26 -0.65 4.82 -17.52
N VAL A 27 -0.97 3.85 -18.38
CA VAL A 27 -2.11 2.93 -18.16
C VAL A 27 -1.90 2.10 -16.89
N ALA A 28 -0.69 1.61 -16.63
CA ALA A 28 -0.38 0.86 -15.41
C ALA A 28 -0.55 1.71 -14.15
N HIS A 29 -0.03 2.94 -14.14
CA HIS A 29 -0.21 3.87 -13.02
C HIS A 29 -1.69 4.23 -12.83
N GLY A 30 -2.39 4.58 -13.92
CA GLY A 30 -3.81 4.93 -13.88
C GLY A 30 -4.69 3.77 -13.36
N GLY A 31 -4.50 2.56 -13.90
CA GLY A 31 -5.24 1.37 -13.50
C GLY A 31 -5.03 1.01 -12.03
N LEU A 32 -3.77 1.03 -11.56
CA LEU A 32 -3.47 0.76 -10.16
C LEU A 32 -4.02 1.85 -9.22
N THR A 33 -4.00 3.12 -9.64
CA THR A 33 -4.54 4.23 -8.85
C THR A 33 -6.06 4.15 -8.66
N LEU A 34 -6.78 3.53 -9.60
CA LEU A 34 -8.22 3.29 -9.48
C LEU A 34 -8.56 2.13 -8.53
N LEU A 35 -7.60 1.25 -8.22
CA LEU A 35 -7.85 0.03 -7.45
C LEU A 35 -8.31 0.32 -6.00
N PRO A 36 -7.72 1.26 -5.24
CA PRO A 36 -8.24 1.66 -3.93
C PRO A 36 -9.66 2.21 -4.00
N LEU A 37 -10.00 3.01 -5.02
CA LEU A 37 -11.35 3.57 -5.20
C LEU A 37 -12.37 2.47 -5.49
N ALA A 38 -12.03 1.54 -6.39
CA ALA A 38 -12.85 0.38 -6.68
C ALA A 38 -13.04 -0.50 -5.43
N SER A 39 -12.01 -0.64 -4.60
CA SER A 39 -12.06 -1.41 -3.35
C SER A 39 -12.98 -0.76 -2.31
N VAL A 40 -12.91 0.56 -2.13
CA VAL A 40 -13.84 1.31 -1.25
C VAL A 40 -15.28 1.16 -1.75
N TRP A 41 -15.52 1.28 -3.05
CA TRP A 41 -16.84 1.04 -3.62
C TRP A 41 -17.31 -0.41 -3.39
N ALA A 42 -16.45 -1.41 -3.62
CA ALA A 42 -16.78 -2.81 -3.39
C ALA A 42 -17.09 -3.09 -1.91
N ALA A 43 -16.38 -2.46 -0.98
CA ALA A 43 -16.63 -2.59 0.45
C ALA A 43 -18.05 -2.16 0.83
N THR A 44 -18.60 -1.10 0.21
CA THR A 44 -20.01 -0.70 0.41
C THR A 44 -21.01 -1.78 -0.02
N ARG A 45 -20.65 -2.61 -1.01
CA ARG A 45 -21.52 -3.68 -1.51
C ARG A 45 -21.47 -4.92 -0.62
N VAL A 46 -20.28 -5.28 -0.17
CA VAL A 46 -20.07 -6.47 0.65
C VAL A 46 -20.64 -6.29 2.06
N GLY A 47 -20.50 -5.10 2.66
CA GLY A 47 -21.05 -4.79 3.99
C GLY A 47 -22.54 -4.44 4.03
N GLY A 48 -23.23 -4.48 2.87
CA GLY A 48 -24.66 -4.13 2.76
C GLY A 48 -25.00 -2.66 3.05
N ASP A 49 -24.00 -1.80 3.27
CA ASP A 49 -24.17 -0.40 3.63
C ASP A 49 -23.61 0.52 2.54
N THR A 50 -24.49 1.35 1.96
CA THR A 50 -24.19 2.20 0.80
C THR A 50 -23.55 3.54 1.15
N ARG A 51 -23.26 3.80 2.43
CA ARG A 51 -22.61 5.04 2.90
C ARG A 51 -21.14 5.10 2.47
N LEU A 52 -20.93 5.51 1.22
CA LEU A 52 -19.61 5.64 0.60
C LEU A 52 -18.68 6.58 1.39
N GLY A 53 -19.20 7.68 1.95
CA GLY A 53 -18.39 8.63 2.72
C GLY A 53 -17.82 8.04 4.01
N ALA A 54 -18.62 7.25 4.74
CA ALA A 54 -18.17 6.56 5.95
C ALA A 54 -17.14 5.47 5.62
N THR A 55 -17.38 4.71 4.54
CA THR A 55 -16.47 3.67 4.05
C THR A 55 -15.14 4.27 3.56
N ALA A 56 -15.19 5.43 2.90
CA ALA A 56 -14.00 6.16 2.50
C ALA A 56 -13.22 6.68 3.72
N ALA A 57 -13.91 7.12 4.77
CA ALA A 57 -13.28 7.56 6.02
C ALA A 57 -12.59 6.41 6.76
N GLU A 58 -13.18 5.21 6.77
CA GLU A 58 -12.54 3.99 7.27
C GLU A 58 -11.24 3.67 6.53
N ALA A 59 -11.29 3.71 5.20
CA ALA A 59 -10.13 3.43 4.36
C ALA A 59 -9.04 4.49 4.55
N ALA A 60 -9.43 5.76 4.68
CA ALA A 60 -8.52 6.86 4.98
C ALA A 60 -7.87 6.70 6.36
N ALA A 61 -8.63 6.33 7.39
CA ALA A 61 -8.09 6.08 8.73
C ALA A 61 -7.06 4.94 8.73
N GLY A 62 -7.37 3.81 8.07
CA GLY A 62 -6.44 2.70 7.90
C GLY A 62 -5.19 3.09 7.11
N THR A 63 -5.36 3.87 6.03
CA THR A 63 -4.26 4.38 5.19
C THR A 63 -3.32 5.29 5.98
N LEU A 64 -3.88 6.25 6.72
CA LEU A 64 -3.13 7.20 7.53
C LEU A 64 -2.33 6.47 8.62
N LEU A 65 -2.96 5.54 9.33
CA LEU A 65 -2.28 4.77 10.36
C LEU A 65 -1.24 3.81 9.78
N ALA A 66 -1.50 3.16 8.64
CA ALA A 66 -0.48 2.37 7.93
C ALA A 66 0.74 3.20 7.55
N SER A 67 0.57 4.47 7.18
CA SER A 67 1.69 5.29 6.69
C SER A 67 2.80 5.51 7.75
N ILE A 68 2.45 5.43 9.04
CA ILE A 68 3.38 5.69 10.15
C ILE A 68 4.46 4.59 10.26
N PRO A 69 4.13 3.30 10.45
CA PRO A 69 5.10 2.22 10.37
C PRO A 69 5.45 1.87 8.92
N GLY A 70 4.50 2.01 7.99
CA GLY A 70 4.63 1.56 6.60
C GLY A 70 5.66 2.34 5.79
N ARG A 71 6.06 3.55 6.22
CA ARG A 71 7.18 4.27 5.60
C ARG A 71 8.47 3.44 5.53
N PHE A 72 8.67 2.52 6.47
CA PHE A 72 9.84 1.65 6.52
C PHE A 72 9.76 0.45 5.56
N LEU A 73 8.59 0.16 4.97
CA LEU A 73 8.43 -0.87 3.93
C LEU A 73 9.15 -0.51 2.61
N PHE A 74 9.45 0.77 2.41
CA PHE A 74 10.02 1.30 1.17
C PHE A 74 11.41 1.90 1.37
N VAL A 75 12.02 1.66 2.53
CA VAL A 75 13.42 2.03 2.77
C VAL A 75 14.29 1.20 1.85
N HIS A 76 15.05 1.89 1.01
CA HIS A 76 16.03 1.26 0.15
C HIS A 76 17.35 1.19 0.89
N PRO A 77 18.06 0.04 0.84
CA PRO A 77 19.36 -0.05 1.46
C PRO A 77 20.31 0.92 0.79
N SER A 78 20.66 1.98 1.52
CA SER A 78 21.48 3.08 0.97
C SER A 78 22.98 2.76 1.07
N TYR A 79 23.33 1.70 1.81
CA TYR A 79 24.70 1.33 2.11
C TYR A 79 24.99 -0.11 1.70
N PRO A 80 25.98 -0.36 0.81
CA PRO A 80 26.23 -1.70 0.29
C PRO A 80 26.80 -2.70 1.32
N GLN A 81 27.24 -2.27 2.52
CA GLN A 81 27.94 -3.14 3.48
C GLN A 81 27.77 -2.72 4.96
N GLY A 82 27.52 -3.70 5.85
CA GLY A 82 27.71 -3.59 7.31
C GLY A 82 26.43 -3.55 8.17
N ARG A 83 26.58 -3.10 9.43
CA ARG A 83 25.55 -3.01 10.49
C ARG A 83 24.31 -2.19 10.11
N TRP A 84 24.43 -1.29 9.14
CA TRP A 84 23.33 -0.45 8.66
C TRP A 84 22.35 -1.21 7.76
N LEU A 85 22.83 -2.19 6.98
CA LEU A 85 21.97 -3.08 6.22
C LEU A 85 21.10 -3.95 7.15
N GLU A 86 21.66 -4.44 8.26
CA GLU A 86 20.91 -5.20 9.27
C GLU A 86 19.81 -4.37 9.94
N LEU A 87 20.08 -3.09 10.21
CA LEU A 87 19.10 -2.14 10.75
C LEU A 87 17.97 -1.85 9.75
N GLU A 88 18.30 -1.68 8.46
CA GLU A 88 17.31 -1.45 7.41
C GLU A 88 16.43 -2.68 7.16
N VAL A 89 17.02 -3.88 7.12
CA VAL A 89 16.28 -5.16 7.05
C VAL A 89 15.41 -5.37 8.29
N GLY A 90 15.94 -5.04 9.48
CA GLY A 90 15.19 -5.10 10.73
C GLY A 90 14.01 -4.12 10.74
N ALA A 91 14.20 -2.89 10.26
CA ALA A 91 13.15 -1.88 10.15
C ALA A 91 12.07 -2.30 9.14
N PHE A 92 12.46 -2.82 7.98
CA PHE A 92 11.54 -3.40 7.00
C PHE A 92 10.73 -4.54 7.62
N GLY A 93 11.41 -5.51 8.27
CA GLY A 93 10.76 -6.66 8.89
C GLY A 93 9.78 -6.26 10.00
N ALA A 94 10.18 -5.32 10.85
CA ALA A 94 9.30 -4.77 11.89
C ALA A 94 8.08 -4.08 11.27
N ALA A 95 8.27 -3.26 10.24
CA ALA A 95 7.17 -2.61 9.55
C ALA A 95 6.25 -3.58 8.81
N PHE A 96 6.79 -4.65 8.23
CA PHE A 96 6.01 -5.70 7.58
C PHE A 96 5.05 -6.37 8.56
N VAL A 97 5.48 -6.58 9.80
CA VAL A 97 4.65 -7.19 10.85
C VAL A 97 3.67 -6.19 11.47
N VAL A 98 4.10 -4.96 11.71
CA VAL A 98 3.32 -3.97 12.48
C VAL A 98 2.34 -3.16 11.62
N THR A 99 2.63 -2.94 10.34
CA THR A 99 1.79 -2.11 9.47
C THR A 99 0.35 -2.65 9.34
N PRO A 100 0.10 -3.93 9.05
CA PRO A 100 -1.27 -4.43 8.89
C PRO A 100 -2.12 -4.32 10.18
N PRO A 101 -1.63 -4.70 11.38
CA PRO A 101 -2.35 -4.48 12.63
C PRO A 101 -2.70 -3.02 12.91
N ILE A 102 -1.79 -2.09 12.61
CA ILE A 102 -2.01 -0.66 12.83
C ILE A 102 -3.04 -0.10 11.84
N ALA A 103 -2.98 -0.48 10.57
CA ALA A 103 -4.03 -0.14 9.60
C ALA A 103 -5.38 -0.71 10.00
N ALA A 104 -5.42 -1.98 10.40
CA ALA A 104 -6.63 -2.65 10.84
C ALA A 104 -7.26 -1.94 12.04
N LEU A 105 -6.46 -1.51 13.02
CA LEU A 105 -6.95 -0.73 14.16
C LEU A 105 -7.57 0.60 13.72
N GLY A 106 -6.97 1.29 12.75
CA GLY A 106 -7.52 2.53 12.22
C GLY A 106 -8.85 2.35 11.50
N THR A 107 -8.90 1.39 10.60
CA THR A 107 -10.11 1.05 9.85
C THR A 107 -11.21 0.56 10.77
N TRP A 108 -10.92 -0.43 11.62
CA TRP A 108 -11.88 -0.97 12.58
C TRP A 108 -12.37 0.10 13.54
N GLY A 109 -11.46 0.88 14.14
CA GLY A 109 -11.82 1.94 15.08
C GLY A 109 -12.74 3.00 14.46
N MET A 110 -12.41 3.46 13.25
CA MET A 110 -13.28 4.39 12.51
C MET A 110 -14.60 3.73 12.11
N GLY A 111 -14.59 2.44 11.79
CA GLY A 111 -15.78 1.70 11.41
C GLY A 111 -16.75 1.47 12.55
N GLU A 112 -16.25 1.19 13.76
CA GLU A 112 -17.10 1.12 14.95
C GLU A 112 -17.74 2.48 15.25
N VAL A 113 -17.01 3.58 15.05
CA VAL A 113 -17.54 4.95 15.23
C VAL A 113 -18.61 5.28 14.18
N ALA A 114 -18.38 4.93 12.92
CA ALA A 114 -19.26 5.31 11.82
C ALA A 114 -20.48 4.40 11.66
N PHE A 115 -20.36 3.12 12.02
CA PHE A 115 -21.36 2.10 11.76
C PHE A 115 -21.96 1.45 13.01
N GLY A 116 -21.32 1.53 14.19
CA GLY A 116 -21.93 1.23 15.49
C GLY A 116 -22.38 -0.22 15.79
N ASP A 117 -22.31 -1.13 14.82
CA ASP A 117 -23.13 -2.36 14.78
C ASP A 117 -22.36 -3.68 14.57
N SER A 118 -21.05 -3.72 14.81
CA SER A 118 -20.32 -5.00 14.67
C SER A 118 -20.75 -6.00 15.73
N GLU A 119 -21.56 -7.00 15.32
CA GLU A 119 -22.07 -8.05 16.20
C GLU A 119 -20.92 -8.84 16.86
N HIS A 120 -19.82 -9.02 16.11
CA HIS A 120 -18.59 -9.66 16.57
C HIS A 120 -17.37 -8.78 16.30
N ARG A 121 -17.14 -7.78 17.17
CA ARG A 121 -16.00 -6.83 17.04
C ARG A 121 -14.64 -7.49 16.79
N GLY A 122 -14.37 -8.63 17.42
CA GLY A 122 -13.14 -9.39 17.20
C GLY A 122 -13.01 -9.93 15.78
N HIS A 123 -14.10 -10.42 15.18
CA HIS A 123 -14.11 -10.89 13.79
C HIS A 123 -13.97 -9.72 12.82
N ALA A 124 -14.64 -8.60 13.11
CA ALA A 124 -14.52 -7.36 12.34
C ALA A 124 -13.06 -6.86 12.29
N TYR A 125 -12.37 -6.86 13.43
CA TYR A 125 -10.95 -6.54 13.50
C TYR A 125 -10.07 -7.55 12.74
N LEU A 126 -10.31 -8.86 12.90
CA LEU A 126 -9.55 -9.88 12.19
C LEU A 126 -9.75 -9.83 10.67
N GLY A 127 -10.96 -9.52 10.21
CA GLY A 127 -11.22 -9.27 8.80
C GLY A 127 -10.47 -8.03 8.32
N ALA A 128 -10.49 -6.94 9.09
CA ALA A 128 -9.71 -5.75 8.79
C ALA A 128 -8.19 -6.05 8.71
N LEU A 129 -7.67 -6.89 9.62
CA LEU A 129 -6.28 -7.33 9.64
C LEU A 129 -5.93 -8.18 8.42
N GLY A 130 -6.77 -9.17 8.09
CA GLY A 130 -6.59 -9.99 6.89
C GLY A 130 -6.60 -9.15 5.63
N GLY A 131 -7.56 -8.24 5.51
CA GLY A 131 -7.67 -7.29 4.41
C GLY A 131 -6.46 -6.35 4.30
N ALA A 132 -6.00 -5.78 5.42
CA ALA A 132 -4.81 -4.93 5.48
C ALA A 132 -3.56 -5.68 5.03
N THR A 133 -3.43 -6.95 5.42
CA THR A 133 -2.29 -7.80 5.05
C THR A 133 -2.26 -8.05 3.54
N VAL A 134 -3.39 -8.43 2.95
CA VAL A 134 -3.51 -8.60 1.49
C VAL A 134 -3.24 -7.28 0.77
N GLY A 135 -3.82 -6.18 1.26
CA GLY A 135 -3.58 -4.84 0.73
C GLY A 135 -2.11 -4.42 0.78
N MET A 136 -1.40 -4.77 1.84
CA MET A 136 0.05 -4.52 1.97
C MET A 136 0.87 -5.28 0.94
N LEU A 137 0.59 -6.57 0.76
CA LEU A 137 1.28 -7.39 -0.23
C LEU A 137 1.07 -6.86 -1.65
N LEU A 138 -0.18 -6.49 -1.98
CA LEU A 138 -0.51 -5.84 -3.25
C LEU A 138 0.17 -4.48 -3.40
N GLY A 139 0.24 -3.69 -2.32
CA GLY A 139 0.90 -2.39 -2.30
C GLY A 139 2.40 -2.48 -2.56
N ILE A 140 3.08 -3.43 -1.92
CA ILE A 140 4.51 -3.71 -2.15
C ILE A 140 4.74 -4.16 -3.60
N ALA A 141 3.93 -5.10 -4.11
CA ALA A 141 4.04 -5.57 -5.48
C ALA A 141 3.77 -4.46 -6.50
N ALA A 142 2.76 -3.61 -6.27
CA ALA A 142 2.45 -2.46 -7.12
C ALA A 142 3.58 -1.43 -7.09
N HIS A 143 4.14 -1.13 -5.92
CA HIS A 143 5.27 -0.21 -5.77
C HIS A 143 6.48 -0.68 -6.58
N GLU A 144 6.91 -1.93 -6.39
CA GLU A 144 8.06 -2.48 -7.11
C GLU A 144 7.81 -2.63 -8.61
N GLY A 145 6.61 -3.08 -9.01
CA GLY A 145 6.22 -3.18 -10.42
C GLY A 145 6.24 -1.82 -11.13
N LEU A 146 5.68 -0.78 -10.51
CA LEU A 146 5.67 0.57 -11.07
C LEU A 146 7.06 1.21 -11.08
N LYS A 147 7.92 0.88 -10.11
CA LYS A 147 9.32 1.28 -10.08
C LYS A 147 10.10 0.70 -11.24
N HIS A 148 9.91 -0.58 -11.56
CA HIS A 148 10.53 -1.21 -12.74
C HIS A 148 10.05 -0.57 -14.06
N LEU A 149 8.79 -0.11 -14.13
CA LEU A 149 8.20 0.44 -15.35
C LEU A 149 8.52 1.92 -15.62
N ALA A 150 8.87 2.70 -14.60
CA ALA A 150 9.03 4.15 -14.73
C ALA A 150 10.25 4.75 -14.02
N GLY A 151 11.18 3.90 -13.56
CA GLY A 151 12.42 4.34 -12.91
C GLY A 151 12.22 4.94 -11.52
N THR A 152 13.26 5.61 -11.02
CA THR A 152 13.41 6.01 -9.60
C THR A 152 13.11 7.49 -9.33
N SER A 153 12.31 8.16 -10.17
CA SER A 153 11.90 9.55 -9.93
C SER A 153 11.22 9.73 -8.55
N GLU A 154 11.65 10.72 -7.77
CA GLU A 154 11.13 11.01 -6.42
C GLU A 154 9.62 11.33 -6.42
N ARG A 155 9.13 12.03 -7.46
CA ARG A 155 7.70 12.33 -7.60
C ARG A 155 6.87 11.05 -7.76
N LEU A 156 7.39 10.09 -8.52
CA LEU A 156 6.74 8.79 -8.73
C LEU A 156 6.89 7.88 -7.51
N ASP A 157 8.01 7.95 -6.78
CA ASP A 157 8.19 7.24 -5.52
C ASP A 157 7.12 7.64 -4.50
N THR A 158 6.91 8.95 -4.31
CA THR A 158 5.87 9.48 -3.43
C THR A 158 4.47 8.96 -3.83
N LEU A 159 4.14 9.03 -5.12
CA LEU A 159 2.86 8.54 -5.64
C LEU A 159 2.67 7.02 -5.38
N ARG A 160 3.70 6.21 -5.65
CA ARG A 160 3.66 4.76 -5.45
C ARG A 160 3.50 4.39 -3.98
N ARG A 161 4.15 5.14 -3.07
CA ARG A 161 4.00 4.94 -1.61
C ARG A 161 2.57 5.26 -1.17
N TYR A 162 2.01 6.39 -1.61
CA TYR A 162 0.62 6.74 -1.32
C TYR A 162 -0.36 5.69 -1.84
N LEU A 163 -0.15 5.22 -3.07
CA LEU A 163 -0.92 4.12 -3.64
C LEU A 163 -0.83 2.85 -2.78
N ALA A 164 0.38 2.45 -2.39
CA ALA A 164 0.58 1.27 -1.55
C ALA A 164 -0.12 1.39 -0.20
N PHE A 165 -0.04 2.55 0.48
CA PHE A 165 -0.78 2.78 1.71
C PHE A 165 -2.30 2.78 1.50
N SER A 166 -2.76 3.32 0.37
CA SER A 166 -4.19 3.34 0.03
C SER A 166 -4.73 1.93 -0.19
N LEU A 167 -3.92 1.04 -0.77
CA LEU A 167 -4.25 -0.38 -0.93
C LEU A 167 -4.35 -1.11 0.42
N ILE A 168 -3.47 -0.78 1.38
CA ILE A 168 -3.54 -1.31 2.75
C ILE A 168 -4.85 -0.88 3.41
N GLY A 169 -5.15 0.42 3.42
CA GLY A 169 -6.36 0.95 4.03
C GLY A 169 -7.64 0.44 3.36
N SER A 170 -7.70 0.45 2.02
CA SER A 170 -8.87 -0.05 1.31
C SER A 170 -9.06 -1.57 1.46
N GLY A 171 -7.95 -2.33 1.50
CA GLY A 171 -7.98 -3.76 1.79
C GLY A 171 -8.54 -4.03 3.18
N ALA A 172 -8.06 -3.29 4.20
CA ALA A 172 -8.58 -3.36 5.55
C ALA A 172 -10.08 -3.08 5.59
N THR A 173 -10.54 -2.06 4.87
CA THR A 173 -11.96 -1.69 4.80
C THR A 173 -12.82 -2.77 4.18
N VAL A 174 -12.40 -3.38 3.07
CA VAL A 174 -13.11 -4.52 2.48
C VAL A 174 -13.20 -5.68 3.49
N GLY A 175 -12.09 -5.98 4.17
CA GLY A 175 -12.04 -7.04 5.17
C GLY A 175 -12.94 -6.77 6.38
N TYR A 176 -12.97 -5.53 6.88
CA TYR A 176 -13.87 -5.09 7.95
C TYR A 176 -15.33 -5.24 7.52
N GLN A 177 -15.71 -4.67 6.37
CA GLN A 177 -17.08 -4.70 5.86
C GLN A 177 -17.57 -6.13 5.61
N TRP A 178 -16.68 -7.04 5.21
CA TRP A 178 -17.03 -8.44 5.01
C TRP A 178 -17.26 -9.23 6.31
N SER A 179 -16.59 -8.84 7.39
CA SER A 179 -16.57 -9.59 8.65
C SER A 179 -17.44 -8.99 9.76
N ARG A 180 -17.88 -7.73 9.61
CA ARG A 180 -18.69 -7.02 10.62
C ARG A 180 -20.11 -7.56 10.78
N THR A 181 -20.65 -8.22 9.76
CA THR A 181 -21.98 -8.86 9.80
C THR A 181 -21.92 -10.21 9.10
N PRO A 182 -22.23 -11.34 9.76
CA PRO A 182 -22.32 -12.62 9.07
C PRO A 182 -23.46 -12.52 8.05
N THR A 183 -23.15 -12.85 6.79
CA THR A 183 -24.15 -12.93 5.73
C THR A 183 -25.19 -13.97 6.19
N GLN A 184 -26.39 -13.55 6.60
CA GLN A 184 -27.51 -14.48 6.69
C GLN A 184 -27.84 -14.93 5.27
N ARG A 185 -27.16 -16.00 4.83
CA ARG A 185 -27.59 -16.79 3.69
C ARG A 185 -28.85 -17.51 4.14
N HIS A 186 -30.01 -16.93 3.81
CA HIS A 186 -31.27 -17.64 3.78
C HIS A 186 -31.31 -18.59 2.58
#